data_AF-A0A9E5UZ48-F1
#
_entry.id   AF-A0A9E5UZ48-F1
#
_cell.length_a   1.000
_cell.length_b   1.000
_cell.length_c   1.000
_cell.angle_alpha   90.00
_cell.angle_beta   90.00
_cell.angle_gamma   90.00
#
_symmetry.space_group_name_H-M   'P 1'
#
loop_
_entity.id
_entity.type
_entity.pdbx_description
1 polymer ?
#
loop_
_entity_poly.entity_id
_entity_poly.type
_entity_poly.pdbx_seq_one_letter_code
_entity_poly.pdbx_strand_id
1 'polypeptide(L)'
;MNSGIDLQGSFIQLLVDLGLSAEAARVVWLPLPMLLVLVGATLGVLVTTWLERKISAAAQQRIGPEFAGPLGMLIPIADGLKLLVKEDIIPAKADSLLFTLGPAIVVI
;
A
#
# COMPACT_ATOMS: atom_id res chain seq x y z
N MET A 1 -18.71 -10.65 33.97
CA MET A 1 -17.74 -11.38 33.14
C MET A 1 -17.19 -10.36 32.16
N ASN A 2 -15.94 -9.93 32.34
CA ASN A 2 -15.37 -8.84 31.55
C ASN A 2 -15.29 -9.30 30.09
N SER A 3 -16.27 -8.89 29.29
CA SER A 3 -16.22 -9.02 27.84
C SER A 3 -14.99 -8.25 27.38
N GLY A 4 -13.90 -8.97 27.12
CA GLY A 4 -12.75 -8.39 26.42
C GLY A 4 -13.21 -7.82 25.08
N ILE A 5 -12.51 -6.82 24.57
CA ILE A 5 -12.81 -6.24 23.26
C ILE A 5 -12.43 -7.27 22.18
N ASP A 6 -13.42 -8.07 21.76
CA ASP A 6 -13.33 -8.96 20.61
C ASP A 6 -13.89 -8.25 19.38
N LEU A 7 -13.00 -7.60 18.62
CA LEU A 7 -13.35 -6.85 17.41
C LEU A 7 -13.88 -7.77 16.31
N GLN A 8 -13.36 -8.99 16.22
CA GLN A 8 -13.78 -9.95 15.21
C GLN A 8 -15.19 -10.48 15.53
N GLY A 9 -15.41 -10.94 16.76
CA GLY A 9 -16.70 -11.45 17.20
C GLY A 9 -17.81 -10.40 17.12
N SER A 10 -17.51 -9.16 17.55
CA SER A 10 -18.46 -8.05 17.49
C SER A 10 -18.85 -7.69 16.05
N PHE A 11 -17.89 -7.69 15.12
CA PHE A 11 -18.16 -7.38 13.71
C PHE A 11 -18.96 -8.48 13.01
N ILE A 12 -18.65 -9.75 13.29
CA ILE A 12 -19.40 -10.90 12.75
C ILE A 12 -20.85 -10.88 13.27
N GLN A 13 -21.06 -10.60 14.56
CA GLN A 13 -22.41 -10.48 15.13
C GLN A 13 -23.22 -9.36 14.48
N LEU A 14 -22.61 -8.19 14.28
CA LEU A 14 -23.24 -7.07 13.56
C LEU A 14 -23.71 -7.48 12.16
N LEU A 15 -22.87 -8.21 11.40
CA LEU A 15 -23.23 -8.69 10.07
C LEU A 15 -24.36 -9.74 10.12
N VAL A 16 -24.37 -10.60 11.12
CA VAL A 16 -25.45 -11.58 11.33
C VAL A 16 -26.76 -10.89 11.71
N ASP A 17 -26.72 -9.86 12.54
CA ASP A 17 -27.88 -9.05 12.92
C ASP A 17 -28.47 -8.28 11.71
N LEU A 18 -27.64 -7.95 10.73
CA LEU A 18 -28.04 -7.40 9.43
C LEU A 18 -28.66 -8.45 8.48
N GLY A 19 -28.76 -9.71 8.90
CA GLY A 19 -29.43 -10.79 8.15
C GLY A 19 -28.49 -11.64 7.29
N LEU A 20 -27.17 -11.52 7.43
CA LEU A 20 -26.22 -12.41 6.74
C LEU A 20 -26.08 -13.75 7.48
N SER A 21 -25.80 -14.81 6.72
CA SER A 21 -25.43 -16.10 7.31
C SER A 21 -24.06 -15.99 8.01
N ALA A 22 -23.88 -16.74 9.10
CA ALA A 22 -22.64 -16.71 9.88
C ALA A 22 -21.39 -17.08 9.07
N GLU A 23 -21.55 -17.92 8.04
CA GLU A 23 -20.47 -18.28 7.12
C GLU A 23 -20.10 -17.11 6.18
N ALA A 24 -21.11 -16.43 5.60
CA ALA A 24 -20.87 -15.26 4.77
C ALA A 24 -20.20 -14.13 5.55
N ALA A 25 -20.63 -13.89 6.79
CA ALA A 25 -20.03 -12.87 7.66
C ALA A 25 -18.54 -13.14 7.94
N ARG A 26 -18.15 -14.40 8.12
CA ARG A 26 -16.73 -14.79 8.29
C ARG A 26 -15.90 -14.57 7.03
N VAL A 27 -16.44 -14.91 5.87
CA VAL A 27 -15.77 -14.69 4.58
C VAL A 27 -15.55 -13.20 4.32
N VAL A 28 -16.52 -12.36 4.67
CA VAL A 28 -16.42 -10.89 4.53
C VAL A 28 -15.40 -10.29 5.49
N TRP A 29 -15.21 -10.87 6.68
CA TRP A 29 -14.22 -10.38 7.66
C TRP A 29 -12.78 -10.57 7.18
N LEU A 30 -12.45 -11.70 6.55
CA LEU A 30 -11.06 -12.10 6.25
C LEU A 30 -10.27 -11.09 5.37
N PRO A 31 -10.84 -10.49 4.31
CA PRO A 31 -10.11 -9.52 3.49
C PRO A 31 -9.78 -8.21 4.20
N LEU A 32 -10.56 -7.82 5.22
CA LEU A 32 -10.39 -6.51 5.89
C LEU A 32 -9.02 -6.34 6.58
N PRO A 33 -8.57 -7.25 7.47
CA PRO A 33 -7.25 -7.13 8.07
C PRO A 33 -6.13 -7.32 7.04
N MET A 34 -6.32 -8.17 6.02
CA MET A 34 -5.32 -8.34 4.96
C MET A 34 -5.10 -7.05 4.18
N LEU A 35 -6.19 -6.38 3.78
CA LEU A 35 -6.13 -5.09 3.11
C LEU A 35 -5.51 -4.02 4.01
N LEU A 36 -5.86 -4.01 5.31
CA LEU A 36 -5.29 -3.07 6.27
C LEU A 36 -3.77 -3.22 6.39
N VAL A 37 -3.25 -4.45 6.41
CA VAL A 37 -1.80 -4.71 6.40
C VAL A 37 -1.16 -4.21 5.11
N LEU A 38 -1.77 -4.48 3.95
CA LEU A 38 -1.25 -4.01 2.65
C LEU A 38 -1.22 -2.48 2.55
N VAL A 39 -2.28 -1.80 3.01
CA VAL A 39 -2.33 -0.34 3.06
C VAL A 39 -1.28 0.19 4.04
N GLY A 40 -1.15 -0.40 5.22
CA GLY A 40 -0.15 -0.03 6.22
C GLY A 40 1.29 -0.18 5.70
N ALA A 41 1.59 -1.29 5.03
CA ALA A 41 2.89 -1.54 4.41
C ALA A 41 3.18 -0.50 3.30
N THR A 42 2.21 -0.21 2.44
CA THR A 42 2.34 0.78 1.36
C THR A 42 2.58 2.18 1.93
N LEU A 43 1.83 2.59 2.95
CA LEU A 43 2.07 3.84 3.65
C LEU A 43 3.48 3.90 4.27
N GLY A 44 3.94 2.78 4.84
CA GLY A 44 5.31 2.63 5.33
C GLY A 44 6.35 2.92 4.25
N VAL A 45 6.19 2.34 3.05
CA VAL A 45 7.08 2.59 1.89
C VAL A 45 7.06 4.06 1.46
N LEU A 46 5.89 4.70 1.44
CA LEU A 46 5.79 6.12 1.09
C LEU A 46 6.53 7.00 2.11
N VAL A 47 6.38 6.70 3.41
CA VAL A 47 7.06 7.43 4.50
C VAL A 47 8.57 7.22 4.43
N THR A 48 9.05 5.99 4.26
CA THR A 48 10.49 5.71 4.18
C THR A 48 11.14 6.36 2.97
N THR A 49 10.46 6.37 1.82
CA THR A 49 10.93 7.04 0.60
C THR A 49 11.01 8.56 0.77
N TRP A 50 9.99 9.17 1.40
CA TRP A 50 10.03 10.60 1.72
C TRP A 50 11.16 10.92 2.72
N LEU A 51 11.30 10.09 3.76
CA LEU A 51 12.28 10.28 4.82
C LEU A 51 13.70 10.15 4.28
N GLU A 52 13.98 9.16 3.42
CA GLU A 52 15.27 8.99 2.75
C GLU A 52 15.67 10.29 2.03
N ARG A 53 14.75 10.88 1.24
CA ARG A 53 15.02 12.11 0.50
C ARG A 53 15.28 13.30 1.41
N LYS A 54 14.53 13.44 2.51
CA LYS A 54 14.72 14.54 3.49
C LYS A 54 16.03 14.38 4.25
N ILE A 55 16.37 13.17 4.68
CA ILE A 55 17.63 12.88 5.39
C ILE A 55 18.83 13.10 4.47
N SER A 56 18.77 12.59 3.24
CA SER A 56 19.81 12.76 2.22
C SER A 56 20.05 14.23 1.89
N ALA A 57 18.99 15.02 1.77
CA ALA A 57 19.07 16.47 1.59
C ALA A 57 19.69 17.17 2.80
N ALA A 58 19.27 16.82 4.02
CA ALA A 58 19.81 17.37 5.26
C ALA A 58 21.31 17.08 5.42
N ALA A 59 21.75 15.85 5.10
CA ALA A 59 23.16 15.48 5.12
C ALA A 59 24.01 16.33 4.15
N GLN A 60 23.41 16.78 3.04
CA GLN A 60 24.05 17.61 2.01
C GLN A 60 23.85 19.12 2.27
N GLN A 61 23.30 19.52 3.41
CA GLN A 61 22.94 20.91 3.73
C GLN A 61 22.05 21.58 2.67
N ARG A 62 21.15 20.81 2.04
CA ARG A 62 20.12 21.33 1.13
C ARG A 62 18.72 20.97 1.62
N ILE A 63 17.74 21.71 1.11
CA ILE A 63 16.34 21.43 1.40
C ILE A 63 15.87 20.28 0.52
N GLY A 64 15.18 19.32 1.14
CA GLY A 64 14.57 18.20 0.45
C GLY A 64 13.30 18.58 -0.31
N PRO A 65 12.42 17.62 -0.59
CA PRO A 65 11.17 17.89 -1.29
C PRO A 65 10.24 18.83 -0.48
N GLU A 66 9.67 19.88 -1.10
CA GLU A 66 8.85 20.91 -0.40
C GLU A 66 7.50 21.24 -1.07
N PHE A 67 7.42 21.34 -2.40
CA PHE A 67 6.29 22.00 -3.07
C PHE A 67 5.04 21.12 -3.30
N ALA A 68 5.14 19.79 -3.15
CA ALA A 68 4.00 18.89 -3.34
C ALA A 68 3.47 18.39 -1.98
N GLY A 69 2.45 19.10 -1.48
CA GLY A 69 1.88 18.94 -0.15
C GLY A 69 2.71 19.59 0.96
N PRO A 70 2.22 19.63 2.21
CA PRO A 70 3.00 20.18 3.32
C PRO A 70 4.32 19.42 3.48
N LEU A 71 5.45 20.12 3.52
CA LEU A 71 6.81 19.55 3.63
C LEU A 71 7.18 18.50 2.56
N GLY A 72 6.50 18.51 1.40
CA GLY A 72 6.73 17.56 0.32
C GLY A 72 6.20 16.14 0.56
N MET A 73 5.30 15.94 1.54
CA MET A 73 4.79 14.60 1.90
C MET A 73 4.07 13.86 0.76
N LEU A 74 3.50 14.58 -0.21
CA LEU A 74 2.75 13.94 -1.32
C LEU A 74 3.66 13.51 -2.48
N ILE A 75 4.96 13.79 -2.41
CA ILE A 75 5.90 13.51 -3.49
C ILE A 75 6.06 12.02 -3.80
N PRO A 76 6.19 11.10 -2.81
CA PRO A 76 6.25 9.67 -3.11
C PRO A 76 4.98 9.16 -3.82
N ILE A 77 3.81 9.71 -3.49
CA ILE A 77 2.55 9.36 -4.15
C ILE A 77 2.56 9.87 -5.60
N ALA A 78 2.99 11.12 -5.81
CA ALA A 78 3.11 11.70 -7.14
C ALA A 78 4.09 10.92 -8.03
N ASP A 79 5.21 10.45 -7.47
CA ASP A 79 6.19 9.63 -8.17
C ASP A 79 5.60 8.26 -8.54
N GLY A 80 4.88 7.60 -7.62
CA GLY A 80 4.19 6.35 -7.91
C GLY A 80 3.16 6.49 -9.02
N LEU A 81 2.31 7.52 -8.95
CA LEU A 81 1.29 7.79 -9.98
C LEU A 81 1.94 8.09 -11.34
N LYS A 82 3.03 8.87 -11.36
CA LYS A 82 3.79 9.15 -12.58
C LYS A 82 4.31 7.88 -13.21
N LEU A 83 4.83 6.94 -12.42
CA LEU A 83 5.35 5.67 -12.94
C LEU A 83 4.24 4.79 -13.52
N LEU A 84 3.04 4.78 -12.93
CA LEU A 84 1.89 4.02 -13.45
C LEU A 84 1.35 4.57 -14.78
N VAL A 85 1.43 5.88 -14.98
CA VAL A 85 0.94 6.54 -16.21
C VAL A 85 2.00 6.56 -17.31
N LYS A 86 3.27 6.30 -16.97
CA LYS A 86 4.37 6.33 -17.91
C LYS A 86 4.25 5.18 -18.91
N GLU A 87 4.62 5.44 -20.16
CA GLU A 87 4.64 4.42 -21.21
C GLU A 87 5.71 3.35 -20.91
N ASP A 88 5.28 2.09 -20.95
CA ASP A 88 6.14 0.92 -20.81
C ASP A 88 6.78 0.56 -22.14
N ILE A 89 8.10 0.76 -22.25
CA ILE A 89 8.85 0.49 -23.47
C ILE A 89 9.55 -0.86 -23.34
N ILE A 90 9.21 -1.81 -24.21
CA ILE A 90 9.85 -3.12 -24.30
C ILE A 90 10.91 -3.09 -25.40
N PRO A 91 12.17 -3.49 -25.13
CA PRO A 91 13.21 -3.52 -26.16
C PRO A 91 12.86 -4.46 -27.32
N ALA A 92 13.08 -4.02 -28.56
CA ALA A 92 12.71 -4.79 -29.76
C ALA A 92 13.40 -6.16 -29.90
N LYS A 93 14.53 -6.38 -29.21
CA LYS A 93 15.29 -7.64 -29.21
C LYS A 93 15.05 -8.50 -27.96
N ALA A 94 14.17 -8.07 -27.05
CA ALA A 94 13.88 -8.80 -25.82
C ALA A 94 12.71 -9.78 -26.03
N ASP A 95 12.71 -10.87 -25.25
CA ASP A 95 11.53 -11.70 -25.09
C ASP A 95 10.49 -10.94 -24.26
N SER A 96 9.34 -10.62 -24.86
CA SER A 96 8.31 -9.80 -24.21
C SER A 96 7.67 -10.48 -23.01
N LEU A 97 7.52 -11.80 -23.02
CA LEU A 97 6.90 -12.53 -21.91
C LEU A 97 7.84 -12.57 -20.71
N LEU A 98 9.11 -12.93 -20.93
CA LEU A 98 10.11 -12.97 -19.87
C LEU A 98 10.42 -11.57 -19.32
N PHE A 99 10.42 -10.54 -20.17
CA PHE A 99 10.65 -9.16 -19.75
C PHE A 99 9.55 -8.67 -18.79
N THR A 100 8.29 -9.00 -19.04
CA THR A 100 7.16 -8.63 -18.16
C THR A 100 7.06 -9.53 -16.92
N LEU A 101 7.25 -10.84 -17.07
CA LEU A 101 7.12 -11.79 -15.96
C LEU A 101 8.30 -11.75 -14.99
N GLY A 102 9.50 -11.37 -15.44
CA GLY A 102 10.70 -11.30 -14.62
C GLY A 102 10.50 -10.48 -13.34
N PRO A 103 10.10 -9.18 -13.45
CA PRO A 103 9.81 -8.36 -12.28
C PRO A 103 8.67 -8.91 -11.41
N ALA A 104 7.64 -9.53 -11.99
CA ALA A 104 6.53 -10.09 -11.22
C ALA A 104 6.98 -11.23 -10.31
N ILE A 105 7.89 -12.10 -10.77
CA ILE A 105 8.46 -13.19 -9.98
C ILE A 105 9.38 -12.66 -8.86
N VAL A 106 10.03 -11.51 -9.04
CA VAL A 106 10.88 -10.90 -8.00
C VAL A 106 10.05 -10.30 -6.86
N VAL A 107 8.85 -9.82 -7.17
CA VAL A 107 7.96 -9.16 -6.19
C VAL A 107 7.15 -10.16 -5.36
N ILE A 108 6.82 -11.34 -5.93
CA ILE A 108 6.06 -12.42 -5.28
C ILE A 108 6.98 -13.28 -4.41
#